data_AF-A0A946WYC2-F1
#
_entry.id   AF-A0A946WYC2-F1
#
_cell.length_a   1.000
_cell.length_b   1.000
_cell.length_c   1.000
_cell.angle_alpha   90.00
_cell.angle_beta   90.00
_cell.angle_gamma   90.00
#
_symmetry.space_group_name_H-M   'P 1'
#
loop_
_entity.id
_entity.type
_entity.pdbx_description
1 polymer ?
#
loop_
_entity_poly.entity_id
_entity_poly.type
_entity_poly.pdbx_seq_one_letter_code
_entity_poly.pdbx_strand_id
1 'polypeptide(L)'
;MDPITQGAVGATFAQSTANKNNIVQIALIGFLAGLAPDLDALIQSSDDPIVFLEYHRQFSHSLFFIPFGSLLVTLFIFPFLRGSMSLKMVYIASFMGYATHGLLDACTSYGTQLFWPFSDERVAWNSVSIVDPLFTIPILILIVSAIKTRKKMFSFFAIGWITFYIFLGFVQYERTLSAAMKLAYSRGHNAERLTLKPSFGNLILWKSIYQHEEIYFVDAIRTVHSSTWCSGDSIKIFDFNYHLPTVDKDSQQARDIERFRWFSQDYLGYNEENDLVTDIRYSMIPNQIAPMWGLVIDIKRSIDEHASWWTSQSLDQSQLKLFKEMLRGEACEVF
;
A
#
# COMPACT_ATOMS: atom_id res chain seq x y z
N MET A 1 1.51 4.47 -1.16
CA MET A 1 1.33 4.54 -2.62
C MET A 1 2.63 5.04 -3.21
N ASP A 2 2.88 4.92 -4.51
CA ASP A 2 4.13 5.49 -5.04
C ASP A 2 4.21 7.02 -4.82
N PRO A 3 5.41 7.59 -4.58
CA PRO A 3 5.56 9.01 -4.30
C PRO A 3 5.03 9.93 -5.40
N ILE A 4 5.15 9.54 -6.68
CA ILE A 4 4.70 10.39 -7.80
C ILE A 4 3.20 10.60 -7.70
N THR A 5 2.46 9.53 -7.42
CA THR A 5 1.02 9.62 -7.20
C THR A 5 0.68 10.50 -5.99
N GLN A 6 1.36 10.31 -4.86
CA GLN A 6 1.10 11.08 -3.65
C GLN A 6 1.26 12.58 -3.89
N GLY A 7 2.37 12.97 -4.53
CA GLY A 7 2.59 14.35 -4.93
C GLY A 7 1.55 14.84 -5.95
N ALA A 8 1.17 14.03 -6.94
CA ALA A 8 0.20 14.43 -7.96
C ALA A 8 -1.20 14.67 -7.36
N VAL A 9 -1.67 13.79 -6.49
CA VAL A 9 -2.96 13.96 -5.81
C VAL A 9 -2.90 15.19 -4.89
N GLY A 10 -1.83 15.36 -4.12
CA GLY A 10 -1.65 16.54 -3.26
C GLY A 10 -1.64 17.85 -4.05
N ALA A 11 -0.94 17.89 -5.19
CA ALA A 11 -0.93 19.02 -6.11
C ALA A 11 -2.34 19.33 -6.66
N THR A 12 -3.09 18.30 -7.04
CA THR A 12 -4.44 18.41 -7.59
C THR A 12 -5.39 19.07 -6.60
N PHE A 13 -5.42 18.58 -5.36
CA PHE A 13 -6.29 19.12 -4.32
C PHE A 13 -5.88 20.54 -3.93
N ALA A 14 -4.59 20.84 -3.82
CA ALA A 14 -4.12 22.20 -3.59
C ALA A 14 -4.54 23.14 -4.73
N GLN A 15 -4.33 22.76 -6.00
CA GLN A 15 -4.70 23.57 -7.17
C GLN A 15 -6.19 23.94 -7.22
N SER A 16 -7.09 23.13 -6.65
CA SER A 16 -8.53 23.43 -6.59
C SER A 16 -8.83 24.75 -5.84
N THR A 17 -7.94 25.14 -4.92
CA THR A 17 -8.01 26.38 -4.13
C THR A 17 -7.29 27.57 -4.79
N ALA A 18 -6.61 27.34 -5.92
CA ALA A 18 -5.78 28.34 -6.55
C ALA A 18 -6.55 29.34 -7.42
N ASN A 19 -5.89 30.47 -7.67
CA ASN A 19 -6.26 31.47 -8.66
C ASN A 19 -5.33 31.39 -9.87
N LYS A 20 -5.72 32.04 -10.98
CA LYS A 20 -4.93 32.05 -12.23
C LYS A 20 -3.45 32.48 -12.06
N ASN A 21 -3.18 33.37 -11.11
CA ASN A 21 -1.84 33.94 -10.89
C ASN A 21 -0.91 33.03 -10.08
N ASN A 22 -1.45 32.20 -9.17
CA ASN A 22 -0.66 31.42 -8.21
C ASN A 22 -0.82 29.89 -8.38
N ILE A 23 -1.55 29.43 -9.40
CA ILE A 23 -1.81 28.00 -9.65
C ILE A 23 -0.56 27.12 -9.69
N VAL A 24 0.55 27.63 -10.23
CA VAL A 24 1.82 26.89 -10.29
C VAL A 24 2.43 26.71 -8.90
N GLN A 25 2.49 27.80 -8.13
CA GLN A 25 3.08 27.78 -6.78
C GLN A 25 2.24 26.91 -5.84
N ILE A 26 0.91 27.04 -5.91
CA ILE A 26 0.00 26.21 -5.11
C ILE A 26 0.12 24.72 -5.48
N ALA A 27 0.26 24.39 -6.77
CA ALA A 27 0.49 23.02 -7.20
C ALA A 27 1.79 22.45 -6.62
N LEU A 28 2.87 23.23 -6.65
CA LEU A 28 4.17 22.81 -6.12
C LEU A 28 4.12 22.61 -4.60
N ILE A 29 3.51 23.53 -3.87
CA ILE A 29 3.32 23.39 -2.41
C ILE A 29 2.50 22.15 -2.10
N GLY A 30 1.38 21.94 -2.80
CA GLY A 30 0.54 20.75 -2.63
C GLY A 30 1.27 19.46 -2.98
N PHE A 31 2.12 19.46 -4.01
CA PHE A 31 2.95 18.32 -4.39
C PHE A 31 3.93 17.96 -3.27
N LEU A 32 4.68 18.94 -2.77
CA LEU A 32 5.65 18.72 -1.69
C LEU A 32 4.97 18.31 -0.38
N ALA A 33 3.83 18.92 -0.05
CA ALA A 33 3.05 18.56 1.13
C ALA A 33 2.45 17.16 1.01
N GLY A 34 2.02 16.76 -0.19
CA GLY A 34 1.57 15.41 -0.48
C GLY A 34 2.69 14.36 -0.40
N LEU A 35 3.97 14.74 -0.49
CA LEU A 35 5.11 13.84 -0.29
C LEU A 35 5.59 13.75 1.16
N ALA A 36 5.31 14.77 1.96
CA ALA A 36 5.91 14.95 3.28
C ALA A 36 5.66 13.80 4.28
N PRO A 37 4.49 13.13 4.31
CA PRO A 37 4.26 12.04 5.26
C PRO A 37 5.26 10.87 5.13
N ASP A 38 5.65 10.52 3.90
CA ASP A 38 6.59 9.42 3.63
C ASP A 38 8.04 9.74 4.04
N LEU A 39 8.32 10.94 4.56
CA LEU A 39 9.61 11.21 5.23
C LEU A 39 9.78 10.39 6.51
N ASP A 40 8.71 9.74 7.00
CA ASP A 40 8.77 8.74 8.06
C ASP A 40 9.66 7.53 7.71
N ALA A 41 9.93 7.27 6.42
CA ALA A 41 10.88 6.25 5.98
C ALA A 41 12.32 6.54 6.45
N LEU A 42 12.62 7.76 6.89
CA LEU A 42 13.88 8.12 7.52
C LEU A 42 13.95 7.70 8.99
N ILE A 43 12.83 7.31 9.60
CA ILE A 43 12.76 6.78 10.97
C ILE A 43 13.09 5.29 10.90
N GLN A 44 14.38 4.99 11.02
CA GLN A 44 14.93 3.64 10.98
C GLN A 44 16.06 3.49 12.01
N SER A 45 16.33 2.24 12.40
CA SER A 45 17.44 1.88 13.29
C SER A 45 18.40 0.95 12.55
N SER A 46 19.70 1.10 12.78
CA SER A 46 20.71 0.15 12.28
C SER A 46 20.63 -1.19 12.99
N ASP A 47 20.19 -1.18 14.25
CA ASP A 47 20.26 -2.33 15.13
C ASP A 47 18.90 -3.05 15.18
N ASP A 48 17.80 -2.31 15.05
CA ASP A 48 16.43 -2.83 15.05
C ASP A 48 15.78 -2.70 13.66
N PRO A 49 15.70 -3.81 12.90
CA PRO A 49 15.17 -3.79 11.54
C PRO A 49 13.65 -3.62 11.46
N ILE A 50 12.92 -3.63 12.56
CA ILE A 50 11.45 -3.57 12.57
C ILE A 50 10.95 -2.13 12.75
N VAL A 51 11.76 -1.23 13.33
CA VAL A 51 11.38 0.17 13.61
C VAL A 51 10.77 0.86 12.39
N PHE A 52 11.35 0.66 11.20
CA PHE A 52 10.85 1.32 10.01
C PHE A 52 9.42 0.85 9.67
N LEU A 53 9.05 -0.41 9.92
CA LEU A 53 7.70 -0.94 9.67
C LEU A 53 6.67 -0.36 10.65
N GLU A 54 7.08 -0.15 11.90
CA GLU A 54 6.21 0.38 12.95
C GLU A 54 5.87 1.84 12.72
N TYR A 55 6.88 2.64 12.35
CA TYR A 55 6.71 4.07 12.13
C TYR A 55 6.23 4.42 10.72
N HIS A 56 6.49 3.58 9.71
CA HIS A 56 6.02 3.85 8.36
C HIS A 56 4.48 3.73 8.28
N ARG A 57 3.86 4.84 7.87
CA ARG A 57 2.41 5.06 7.84
C ARG A 57 1.73 5.06 9.21
N GLN A 58 2.45 5.56 10.21
CA GLN A 58 1.96 5.74 11.58
C GLN A 58 1.44 7.18 11.79
N PHE A 59 2.05 7.94 12.70
CA PHE A 59 1.58 9.27 13.09
C PHE A 59 1.60 10.28 11.93
N SER A 60 2.59 10.21 11.06
CA SER A 60 2.76 11.05 9.86
C SER A 60 1.54 11.00 8.93
N HIS A 61 0.86 9.86 8.87
CA HIS A 61 -0.27 9.58 7.98
C HIS A 61 -1.63 9.68 8.67
N SER A 62 -1.66 9.96 9.96
CA SER A 62 -2.90 9.99 10.73
C SER A 62 -3.73 11.24 10.46
N LEU A 63 -5.06 11.11 10.56
CA LEU A 63 -5.98 12.23 10.37
C LEU A 63 -5.77 13.32 11.43
N PHE A 64 -5.40 12.91 12.64
CA PHE A 64 -5.10 13.81 13.75
C PHE A 64 -3.86 14.66 13.47
N PHE A 65 -2.85 14.09 12.81
CA PHE A 65 -1.59 14.78 12.56
C PHE A 65 -1.62 15.75 11.38
N ILE A 66 -2.65 15.70 10.52
CA ILE A 66 -2.76 16.56 9.32
C ILE A 66 -2.48 18.04 9.61
N PRO A 67 -3.11 18.72 10.60
CA PRO A 67 -2.86 20.14 10.84
C PRO A 67 -1.41 20.43 11.25
N PHE A 68 -0.79 19.52 12.02
CA PHE A 68 0.57 19.66 12.51
C PHE A 68 1.59 19.41 11.41
N GLY A 69 1.45 18.31 10.66
CA GLY A 69 2.28 18.01 9.49
C GLY A 69 2.21 19.12 8.43
N SER A 70 1.00 19.62 8.15
CA SER A 70 0.80 20.75 7.24
C SER A 70 1.49 22.03 7.73
N LEU A 71 1.47 22.29 9.03
CA LEU A 71 2.17 23.42 9.63
C LEU A 71 3.69 23.27 9.50
N LEU A 72 4.24 22.09 9.76
CA LEU A 72 5.68 21.82 9.59
C LEU A 72 6.13 22.08 8.14
N VAL A 73 5.40 21.54 7.16
CA VAL A 73 5.65 21.79 5.74
C VAL A 73 5.58 23.29 5.42
N THR A 74 4.56 23.96 5.95
CA THR A 74 4.38 25.41 5.76
C THR A 74 5.56 26.21 6.32
N LEU A 75 6.00 25.92 7.54
CA LEU A 75 7.10 26.63 8.20
C LEU A 75 8.43 26.42 7.47
N PHE A 76 8.62 25.24 6.88
CA PHE A 76 9.79 24.93 6.06
C PHE A 76 9.78 25.67 4.72
N ILE A 77 8.64 25.70 4.02
CA ILE A 77 8.55 26.27 2.66
C ILE A 77 8.35 27.80 2.67
N PHE A 78 7.64 28.34 3.66
CA PHE A 78 7.25 29.76 3.69
C PHE A 78 8.42 30.76 3.59
N PRO A 79 9.60 30.56 4.23
CA PRO A 79 10.74 31.46 4.07
C PRO A 79 11.13 31.74 2.62
N PHE A 80 10.97 30.76 1.72
CA PHE A 80 11.25 30.88 0.29
C PHE A 80 10.15 31.60 -0.50
N LEU A 81 9.00 31.88 0.12
CA LEU A 81 7.80 32.46 -0.50
C LEU A 81 7.33 33.78 0.13
N ARG A 82 8.08 34.33 1.11
CA ARG A 82 7.70 35.50 1.93
C ARG A 82 7.36 36.78 1.15
N GLY A 83 7.72 36.89 -0.13
CA GLY A 83 7.37 38.03 -0.99
C GLY A 83 6.27 37.76 -2.03
N SER A 84 5.86 36.51 -2.22
CA SER A 84 4.94 36.12 -3.29
C SER A 84 3.60 35.58 -2.79
N MET A 85 3.57 35.00 -1.58
CA MET A 85 2.38 34.38 -1.01
C MET A 85 2.27 34.68 0.49
N SER A 86 1.03 34.80 0.98
CA SER A 86 0.79 34.92 2.42
C SER A 86 0.96 33.57 3.11
N LEU A 87 1.33 33.59 4.40
CA LEU A 87 1.46 32.37 5.22
C LEU A 87 0.18 31.52 5.18
N LYS A 88 -0.99 32.18 5.23
CA LYS A 88 -2.30 31.52 5.15
C LYS A 88 -2.47 30.75 3.83
N MET A 89 -2.04 31.30 2.70
CA MET A 89 -2.14 30.61 1.41
C MET A 89 -1.22 29.38 1.36
N VAL A 90 0.02 29.50 1.86
CA VAL A 90 0.96 28.37 1.92
C VAL A 90 0.44 27.27 2.85
N TYR A 91 -0.14 27.65 3.99
CA TYR A 91 -0.76 26.71 4.92
C TYR A 91 -1.95 25.98 4.30
N ILE A 92 -2.87 26.68 3.65
CA ILE A 92 -4.02 26.04 2.98
C ILE A 92 -3.55 25.09 1.88
N ALA A 93 -2.59 25.50 1.05
CA ALA A 93 -2.05 24.64 0.00
C ALA A 93 -1.36 23.40 0.59
N SER A 94 -0.60 23.56 1.67
CA SER A 94 0.05 22.45 2.37
C SER A 94 -0.98 21.52 3.01
N PHE A 95 -2.02 22.08 3.64
CA PHE A 95 -3.12 21.32 4.24
C PHE A 95 -3.86 20.47 3.22
N MET A 96 -4.23 21.07 2.08
CA MET A 96 -4.91 20.33 1.01
C MET A 96 -4.06 19.20 0.42
N GLY A 97 -2.73 19.39 0.34
CA GLY A 97 -1.82 18.36 -0.14
C GLY A 97 -1.53 17.25 0.89
N TYR A 98 -1.27 17.63 2.14
CA TYR A 98 -0.97 16.70 3.22
C TYR A 98 -2.18 15.82 3.56
N ALA A 99 -3.38 16.41 3.60
CA ALA A 99 -4.61 15.70 3.97
C ALA A 99 -4.98 14.53 3.04
N THR A 100 -4.50 14.53 1.79
CA THR A 100 -4.82 13.46 0.85
C THR A 100 -4.02 12.20 1.10
N HIS A 101 -2.84 12.31 1.69
CA HIS A 101 -1.84 11.25 1.69
C HIS A 101 -2.30 9.99 2.43
N GLY A 102 -2.63 10.14 3.72
CA GLY A 102 -3.07 9.00 4.55
C GLY A 102 -4.34 8.35 4.03
N LEU A 103 -5.29 9.15 3.54
CA LEU A 103 -6.52 8.65 2.92
C LEU A 103 -6.24 7.83 1.65
N LEU A 104 -5.36 8.32 0.79
CA LEU A 104 -4.97 7.60 -0.42
C LEU A 104 -4.20 6.31 -0.09
N ASP A 105 -3.37 6.34 0.94
CA ASP A 105 -2.69 5.15 1.42
C ASP A 105 -3.62 4.11 2.02
N ALA A 106 -4.70 4.52 2.69
CA ALA A 106 -5.75 3.62 3.14
C ALA A 106 -6.54 2.99 1.97
N CYS A 107 -6.58 3.62 0.79
CA CYS A 107 -7.11 2.97 -0.44
C CYS A 107 -6.21 1.84 -0.94
N THR A 108 -4.94 1.80 -0.54
CA THR A 108 -4.00 0.72 -0.90
C THR A 108 -4.05 -0.43 0.08
N SER A 109 -3.34 -1.51 -0.24
CA SER A 109 -3.34 -2.72 0.56
C SER A 109 -2.24 -2.82 1.61
N TYR A 110 -1.49 -1.74 1.87
CA TYR A 110 -0.38 -1.74 2.84
C TYR A 110 -0.84 -1.72 4.31
N GLY A 111 -1.90 -0.96 4.58
CA GLY A 111 -2.36 -0.65 5.93
C GLY A 111 -1.76 0.65 6.47
N THR A 112 -2.61 1.54 6.95
CA THR A 112 -2.25 2.89 7.43
C THR A 112 -2.95 3.18 8.77
N GLN A 113 -2.25 3.71 9.76
CA GLN A 113 -2.84 4.05 11.05
C GLN A 113 -3.58 5.40 11.01
N LEU A 114 -4.71 5.44 10.30
CA LEU A 114 -5.50 6.67 10.10
C LEU A 114 -5.95 7.32 11.40
N PHE A 115 -6.21 6.52 12.44
CA PHE A 115 -6.81 6.96 13.69
C PHE A 115 -5.81 7.15 14.83
N TRP A 116 -4.50 7.06 14.56
CA TRP A 116 -3.49 7.40 15.55
C TRP A 116 -3.66 8.86 16.04
N PRO A 117 -3.58 9.16 17.35
CA PRO A 117 -3.09 8.32 18.46
C PRO A 117 -4.18 7.55 19.22
N PHE A 118 -5.41 7.47 18.68
CA PHE A 118 -6.55 6.84 19.38
C PHE A 118 -6.65 5.33 19.13
N SER A 119 -6.07 4.84 18.04
CA SER A 119 -6.03 3.42 17.67
C SER A 119 -4.79 3.11 16.84
N ASP A 120 -4.23 1.92 17.04
CA ASP A 120 -3.11 1.38 16.28
C ASP A 120 -3.56 0.51 15.09
N GLU A 121 -4.86 0.47 14.79
CA GLU A 121 -5.43 -0.28 13.67
C GLU A 121 -4.87 0.20 12.31
N ARG A 122 -4.38 -0.74 11.50
CA ARG A 122 -3.92 -0.47 10.13
C ARG A 122 -5.06 -0.64 9.12
N VAL A 123 -5.65 0.49 8.71
CA VAL A 123 -6.76 0.53 7.74
C VAL A 123 -6.24 0.28 6.32
N ALA A 124 -6.85 -0.68 5.61
CA ALA A 124 -6.59 -0.98 4.21
C ALA A 124 -7.89 -1.35 3.49
N TRP A 125 -8.33 -0.52 2.54
CA TRP A 125 -9.54 -0.71 1.76
C TRP A 125 -9.30 -1.50 0.47
N ASN A 126 -8.05 -1.69 0.06
CA ASN A 126 -7.67 -2.51 -1.10
C ASN A 126 -8.37 -2.10 -2.41
N SER A 127 -8.71 -0.81 -2.59
CA SER A 127 -9.42 -0.33 -3.77
C SER A 127 -8.49 0.05 -4.91
N VAL A 128 -7.22 0.37 -4.63
CA VAL A 128 -6.25 0.82 -5.66
C VAL A 128 -4.88 0.15 -5.44
N SER A 129 -4.18 -0.14 -6.54
CA SER A 129 -2.80 -0.67 -6.50
C SER A 129 -1.82 0.37 -5.95
N ILE A 130 -0.76 -0.10 -5.28
CA ILE A 130 0.30 0.75 -4.72
C ILE A 130 1.00 1.58 -5.80
N VAL A 131 1.18 0.99 -6.99
CA VAL A 131 1.68 1.67 -8.19
C VAL A 131 0.63 1.49 -9.28
N ASP A 132 0.06 2.58 -9.78
CA ASP A 132 -1.00 2.50 -10.79
C ASP A 132 -0.87 3.62 -11.85
N PRO A 133 -0.28 3.32 -13.03
CA PRO A 133 -0.16 4.29 -14.11
C PRO A 133 -1.51 4.77 -14.66
N LEU A 134 -2.56 3.94 -14.63
CA LEU A 134 -3.90 4.31 -15.09
C LEU A 134 -4.56 5.30 -14.12
N PHE A 135 -4.23 5.20 -12.83
CA PHE A 135 -4.60 6.23 -11.86
C PHE A 135 -3.79 7.52 -12.06
N THR A 136 -2.47 7.40 -12.19
CA THR A 136 -1.52 8.52 -12.04
C THR A 136 -1.37 9.39 -13.29
N ILE A 137 -1.23 8.77 -14.47
CA ILE A 137 -0.93 9.49 -15.71
C ILE A 137 -2.04 10.50 -16.07
N PRO A 138 -3.34 10.17 -16.02
CA PRO A 138 -4.40 11.14 -16.28
C PRO A 138 -4.36 12.33 -15.32
N ILE A 139 -4.06 12.09 -14.04
CA ILE A 139 -3.92 13.15 -13.03
C ILE A 139 -2.78 14.10 -13.41
N LEU A 140 -1.61 13.57 -13.76
CA LEU A 140 -0.46 14.38 -14.19
C LEU A 140 -0.78 15.23 -15.44
N ILE A 141 -1.46 14.65 -16.43
CA ILE A 141 -1.90 15.37 -17.63
C ILE A 141 -2.83 16.53 -17.26
N LEU A 142 -3.76 16.31 -16.33
CA LEU A 142 -4.72 17.32 -15.90
C LEU A 142 -4.08 18.43 -15.05
N ILE A 143 -3.11 18.11 -14.18
CA ILE A 143 -2.29 19.08 -13.45
C ILE A 143 -1.53 19.99 -14.43
N VAL A 144 -0.86 19.39 -15.43
CA VAL A 144 -0.11 20.13 -16.46
C VAL A 144 -1.05 21.00 -17.28
N SER A 145 -2.24 20.48 -17.62
CA SER A 145 -3.28 21.23 -18.34
C SER A 145 -3.79 22.42 -17.52
N ALA A 146 -4.01 22.25 -16.21
CA ALA A 146 -4.38 23.32 -15.29
C ALA A 146 -3.32 24.44 -15.28
N ILE A 147 -2.04 24.06 -15.21
CA ILE A 147 -0.90 24.99 -15.21
C ILE A 147 -0.80 25.75 -16.53
N LYS A 148 -0.82 25.05 -17.68
CA LYS A 148 -0.66 25.66 -19.01
C LYS A 148 -1.80 26.61 -19.35
N THR A 149 -3.03 26.21 -19.03
CA THR A 149 -4.23 27.00 -19.36
C THR A 149 -4.59 28.03 -18.28
N ARG A 150 -3.96 27.94 -17.10
CA ARG A 150 -4.32 28.72 -15.90
C ARG A 150 -5.77 28.56 -15.46
N LYS A 151 -6.42 27.44 -15.82
CA LYS A 151 -7.82 27.13 -15.49
C LYS A 151 -7.88 26.03 -14.42
N LYS A 152 -8.40 26.37 -13.24
CA LYS A 152 -8.62 25.41 -12.13
C LYS A 152 -9.64 24.31 -12.44
N MET A 153 -10.43 24.45 -13.50
CA MET A 153 -11.40 23.43 -13.94
C MET A 153 -10.73 22.07 -14.18
N PHE A 154 -9.50 22.04 -14.70
CA PHE A 154 -8.77 20.78 -14.91
C PHE A 154 -8.44 20.06 -13.60
N SER A 155 -8.22 20.79 -12.51
CA SER A 155 -8.04 20.19 -11.18
C SER A 155 -9.32 19.50 -10.71
N PHE A 156 -10.50 20.04 -11.01
CA PHE A 156 -11.77 19.37 -10.73
C PHE A 156 -12.00 18.13 -11.60
N PHE A 157 -11.57 18.13 -12.86
CA PHE A 157 -11.58 16.91 -13.67
C PHE A 157 -10.63 15.84 -13.11
N ALA A 158 -9.47 16.24 -12.56
CA ALA A 158 -8.55 15.32 -11.92
C ALA A 158 -9.15 14.73 -10.62
N ILE A 159 -9.79 15.56 -9.79
CA ILE A 159 -10.55 15.09 -8.62
C ILE A 159 -11.66 14.12 -9.06
N GLY A 160 -12.39 14.45 -10.13
CA GLY A 160 -13.41 13.56 -10.71
C GLY A 160 -12.84 12.22 -11.14
N TRP A 161 -11.66 12.20 -11.78
CA TRP A 161 -10.95 10.99 -12.16
C TRP A 161 -10.52 10.16 -10.93
N ILE A 162 -9.93 10.80 -9.92
CA ILE A 162 -9.52 10.16 -8.66
C ILE A 162 -10.71 9.45 -8.01
N THR A 163 -11.82 10.18 -7.82
CA THR A 163 -13.04 9.63 -7.22
C THR A 163 -13.62 8.49 -8.05
N PHE A 164 -13.68 8.66 -9.38
CA PHE A 164 -14.18 7.64 -10.29
C PHE A 164 -13.34 6.36 -10.23
N TYR A 165 -12.01 6.48 -10.24
CA TYR A 165 -11.11 5.33 -10.25
C TYR A 165 -11.13 4.56 -8.92
N ILE A 166 -11.14 5.27 -7.77
CA ILE A 166 -11.31 4.64 -6.46
C ILE A 166 -12.65 3.91 -6.37
N PHE A 167 -13.74 4.54 -6.86
CA PHE A 167 -15.06 3.92 -6.90
C PHE A 167 -15.08 2.66 -7.78
N LEU A 168 -14.47 2.73 -8.98
CA LEU A 168 -14.28 1.57 -9.84
C LEU A 168 -13.51 0.46 -9.11
N GLY A 169 -12.49 0.82 -8.34
CA GLY A 169 -11.75 -0.07 -7.45
C GLY A 169 -12.63 -0.84 -6.48
N PHE A 170 -13.53 -0.15 -5.76
CA PHE A 170 -14.51 -0.80 -4.87
C PHE A 170 -15.46 -1.73 -5.63
N VAL A 171 -15.96 -1.34 -6.80
CA VAL A 171 -16.82 -2.21 -7.63
C VAL A 171 -16.07 -3.48 -8.04
N GLN A 172 -14.80 -3.35 -8.43
CA GLN A 172 -13.96 -4.48 -8.82
C GLN A 172 -13.59 -5.36 -7.63
N TYR A 173 -13.39 -4.77 -6.44
CA TYR A 173 -13.19 -5.51 -5.20
C TYR A 173 -14.38 -6.43 -4.91
N GLU A 174 -15.62 -5.91 -4.95
CA GLU A 174 -16.84 -6.70 -4.69
C GLU A 174 -17.04 -7.83 -5.71
N ARG A 175 -16.77 -7.57 -6.99
CA ARG A 175 -16.81 -8.61 -8.04
C ARG A 175 -15.78 -9.71 -7.79
N THR A 176 -14.59 -9.30 -7.37
CA THR A 176 -13.48 -10.21 -7.06
C THR A 176 -13.78 -11.03 -5.81
N LEU A 177 -14.39 -10.41 -4.79
CA LEU A 177 -14.83 -11.06 -3.56
C LEU A 177 -15.86 -12.14 -3.84
N SER A 178 -16.88 -11.84 -4.65
CA SER A 178 -17.87 -12.82 -5.07
C SER A 178 -17.23 -14.02 -5.81
N ALA A 179 -16.26 -13.74 -6.69
CA ALA A 179 -15.52 -14.78 -7.40
C ALA A 179 -14.64 -15.61 -6.45
N ALA A 180 -13.93 -14.98 -5.52
CA ALA A 180 -13.05 -15.65 -4.56
C ALA A 180 -13.84 -16.59 -3.63
N MET A 181 -14.99 -16.15 -3.13
CA MET A 181 -15.87 -16.99 -2.31
C MET A 181 -16.41 -18.19 -3.10
N LYS A 182 -16.78 -17.99 -4.37
CA LYS A 182 -17.20 -19.09 -5.24
C LYS A 182 -16.09 -20.11 -5.47
N LEU A 183 -14.85 -19.65 -5.64
CA LEU A 183 -13.69 -20.52 -5.80
C LEU A 183 -13.40 -21.32 -4.53
N ALA A 184 -13.44 -20.68 -3.36
CA ALA A 184 -13.27 -21.37 -2.09
C ALA A 184 -14.37 -22.44 -1.90
N TYR A 185 -15.62 -22.09 -2.17
CA TYR A 185 -16.75 -23.03 -2.05
C TYR A 185 -16.68 -24.19 -3.04
N SER A 186 -16.25 -23.96 -4.29
CA SER A 186 -16.09 -25.04 -5.28
C SER A 186 -15.00 -26.05 -4.89
N ARG A 187 -14.03 -25.63 -4.09
CA ARG A 187 -13.02 -26.50 -3.45
C ARG A 187 -13.54 -27.20 -2.18
N GLY A 188 -14.77 -26.91 -1.75
CA GLY A 188 -15.32 -27.39 -0.48
C GLY A 188 -14.76 -26.67 0.75
N HIS A 189 -14.07 -25.55 0.56
CA HIS A 189 -13.45 -24.79 1.64
C HIS A 189 -14.41 -23.76 2.21
N ASN A 190 -14.29 -23.49 3.51
CA ASN A 190 -14.89 -22.34 4.16
C ASN A 190 -13.83 -21.24 4.30
N ALA A 191 -14.06 -20.08 3.67
CA ALA A 191 -13.14 -18.95 3.73
C ALA A 191 -13.36 -18.14 5.02
N GLU A 192 -12.74 -18.59 6.12
CA GLU A 192 -12.86 -17.97 7.46
C GLU A 192 -12.34 -16.53 7.46
N ARG A 193 -11.31 -16.29 6.67
CA ARG A 193 -10.72 -14.98 6.45
C ARG A 193 -10.37 -14.86 4.98
N LEU A 194 -10.69 -13.72 4.36
CA LEU A 194 -10.42 -13.48 2.95
C LEU A 194 -9.98 -12.03 2.75
N THR A 195 -8.88 -11.84 2.04
CA THR A 195 -8.41 -10.51 1.61
C THR A 195 -8.07 -10.53 0.14
N LEU A 196 -8.28 -9.40 -0.52
CA LEU A 196 -8.04 -9.22 -1.94
C LEU A 196 -7.14 -8.01 -2.11
N LYS A 197 -6.23 -8.08 -3.09
CA LYS A 197 -5.30 -6.99 -3.37
C LYS A 197 -5.19 -6.80 -4.87
N PRO A 198 -5.41 -5.59 -5.41
CA PRO A 198 -5.17 -5.36 -6.83
C PRO A 198 -3.69 -5.58 -7.12
N SER A 199 -3.40 -6.26 -8.21
CA SER A 199 -2.02 -6.44 -8.67
C SER A 199 -1.44 -5.14 -9.23
N PHE A 200 -0.12 -5.09 -9.40
CA PHE A 200 0.56 -3.87 -9.84
C PHE A 200 -0.02 -3.30 -11.14
N GLY A 201 -0.31 -2.00 -11.12
CA GLY A 201 -0.63 -1.23 -12.32
C GLY A 201 -2.07 -1.32 -12.83
N ASN A 202 -3.00 -2.01 -12.15
CA ASN A 202 -4.34 -2.22 -12.69
C ASN A 202 -5.40 -2.61 -11.63
N LEU A 203 -6.68 -2.52 -12.01
CA LEU A 203 -7.86 -3.00 -11.26
C LEU A 203 -8.50 -4.26 -11.87
N ILE A 204 -7.78 -4.95 -12.75
CA ILE A 204 -8.28 -6.09 -13.52
C ILE A 204 -7.90 -7.42 -12.86
N LEU A 205 -6.66 -7.56 -12.44
CA LEU A 205 -6.09 -8.77 -11.88
C LEU A 205 -5.80 -8.56 -10.39
N TRP A 206 -6.27 -9.47 -9.57
CA TRP A 206 -6.28 -9.37 -8.12
C TRP A 206 -5.63 -10.60 -7.51
N LYS A 207 -4.80 -10.42 -6.47
CA LYS A 207 -4.39 -11.49 -5.57
C LYS A 207 -5.53 -11.76 -4.60
N SER A 208 -5.95 -13.00 -4.50
CA SER A 208 -6.89 -13.50 -3.51
C SER A 208 -6.13 -14.33 -2.49
N ILE A 209 -6.37 -14.07 -1.21
CA ILE A 209 -5.81 -14.85 -0.12
C ILE A 209 -6.96 -15.22 0.79
N TYR A 210 -7.23 -16.50 0.93
CA TYR A 210 -8.23 -16.96 1.90
C TYR A 210 -7.65 -18.03 2.82
N GLN A 211 -8.14 -18.00 4.06
CA GLN A 211 -7.83 -18.99 5.07
C GLN A 211 -8.91 -20.07 5.07
N HIS A 212 -8.47 -21.32 5.09
CA HIS A 212 -9.30 -22.46 5.41
C HIS A 212 -8.52 -23.36 6.36
N GLU A 213 -9.04 -23.56 7.57
CA GLU A 213 -8.32 -24.24 8.65
C GLU A 213 -6.95 -23.58 8.92
N GLU A 214 -5.87 -24.36 8.98
CA GLU A 214 -4.50 -23.88 9.23
C GLU A 214 -3.74 -23.54 7.92
N ILE A 215 -4.44 -23.33 6.80
CA ILE A 215 -3.81 -23.11 5.50
C ILE A 215 -4.32 -21.81 4.86
N TYR A 216 -3.37 -21.02 4.36
CA TYR A 216 -3.65 -19.95 3.42
C TYR A 216 -3.59 -20.47 1.99
N PHE A 217 -4.62 -20.16 1.21
CA PHE A 217 -4.69 -20.40 -0.22
C PHE A 217 -4.56 -19.07 -0.95
N VAL A 218 -3.65 -19.02 -1.93
CA VAL A 218 -3.37 -17.85 -2.75
C VAL A 218 -3.71 -18.16 -4.19
N ASP A 219 -4.54 -17.31 -4.81
CA ASP A 219 -4.91 -17.43 -6.22
C ASP A 219 -4.89 -16.04 -6.86
N ALA A 220 -4.84 -15.99 -8.20
CA ALA A 220 -5.14 -14.75 -8.91
C ALA A 220 -6.56 -14.79 -9.48
N ILE A 221 -7.30 -13.70 -9.33
CA ILE A 221 -8.64 -13.55 -9.87
C ILE A 221 -8.63 -12.37 -10.83
N ARG A 222 -9.08 -12.61 -12.05
CA ARG A 222 -9.20 -11.59 -13.08
C ARG A 222 -10.67 -11.21 -13.23
N THR A 223 -10.99 -9.92 -13.09
CA THR A 223 -12.35 -9.39 -13.18
C THR A 223 -12.44 -8.33 -14.28
N VAL A 224 -13.11 -8.64 -15.39
CA VAL A 224 -13.42 -7.67 -16.47
C VAL A 224 -14.90 -7.73 -16.82
N HIS A 225 -15.27 -8.40 -17.91
CA HIS A 225 -16.67 -8.68 -18.28
C HIS A 225 -17.20 -9.91 -17.54
N SER A 226 -16.37 -10.95 -17.47
CA SER A 226 -16.54 -12.12 -16.61
C SER A 226 -15.35 -12.23 -15.65
N SER A 227 -15.53 -13.02 -14.60
CA SER A 227 -14.44 -13.40 -13.70
C SER A 227 -13.79 -14.68 -14.22
N THR A 228 -12.47 -14.75 -14.15
CA THR A 228 -11.68 -15.98 -14.32
C THR A 228 -10.70 -16.09 -13.17
N TRP A 229 -10.23 -17.30 -12.87
CA TRP A 229 -9.29 -17.53 -11.77
C TRP A 229 -8.07 -18.32 -12.26
N CYS A 230 -6.93 -18.03 -11.69
CA CYS A 230 -5.65 -18.65 -11.98
C CYS A 230 -5.20 -19.33 -10.70
N SER A 231 -5.10 -20.66 -10.72
CA SER A 231 -4.64 -21.44 -9.56
C SER A 231 -3.30 -20.93 -9.08
N GLY A 232 -3.16 -20.85 -7.76
CA GLY A 232 -1.88 -20.49 -7.15
C GLY A 232 -1.43 -21.48 -6.10
N ASP A 233 -0.62 -20.96 -5.19
CA ASP A 233 0.04 -21.73 -4.14
C ASP A 233 -0.80 -21.77 -2.85
N SER A 234 -0.42 -22.66 -1.94
CA SER A 234 -0.90 -22.66 -0.56
C SER A 234 0.26 -22.76 0.42
N ILE A 235 0.05 -22.26 1.63
CA ILE A 235 1.06 -22.28 2.69
C ILE A 235 0.38 -22.46 4.04
N LYS A 236 1.00 -23.24 4.92
CA LYS A 236 0.55 -23.38 6.31
C LYS A 236 0.70 -22.03 7.02
N ILE A 237 -0.30 -21.66 7.83
CA ILE A 237 -0.22 -20.48 8.68
C ILE A 237 0.98 -20.63 9.62
N PHE A 238 1.77 -19.57 9.76
CA PHE A 238 2.90 -19.57 10.68
C PHE A 238 2.42 -19.81 12.13
N ASP A 239 2.87 -20.93 12.70
CA ASP A 239 2.85 -21.21 14.14
C ASP A 239 4.29 -21.23 14.68
N PHE A 240 4.54 -20.47 15.74
CA PHE A 240 5.88 -20.33 16.31
C PHE A 240 6.44 -21.64 16.86
N ASN A 241 5.61 -22.43 17.58
CA ASN A 241 6.10 -23.66 18.22
C ASN A 241 6.38 -24.76 17.20
N TYR A 242 5.61 -24.78 16.11
CA TYR A 242 5.75 -25.74 15.03
C TYR A 242 6.93 -25.40 14.12
N HIS A 243 7.04 -24.14 13.67
CA HIS A 243 8.06 -23.74 12.69
C HIS A 243 9.41 -23.38 13.34
N LEU A 244 9.40 -22.85 14.57
CA LEU A 244 10.61 -22.40 15.28
C LEU A 244 10.70 -23.01 16.69
N PRO A 245 10.63 -24.35 16.84
CA PRO A 245 10.61 -25.01 18.16
C PRO A 245 11.88 -24.77 19.00
N THR A 246 12.99 -24.43 18.35
CA THR A 246 14.30 -24.24 18.99
C THR A 246 14.60 -22.78 19.36
N VAL A 247 13.78 -21.83 18.90
CA VAL A 247 13.97 -20.41 19.22
C VAL A 247 13.40 -20.13 20.59
N ASP A 248 14.20 -19.47 21.44
CA ASP A 248 13.74 -19.04 22.75
C ASP A 248 12.62 -17.99 22.61
N LYS A 249 11.50 -18.19 23.30
CA LYS A 249 10.35 -17.27 23.28
C LYS A 249 10.64 -15.92 23.94
N ASP A 250 11.64 -15.88 24.81
CA ASP A 250 12.04 -14.64 25.48
C ASP A 250 13.12 -13.87 24.69
N SER A 251 13.58 -14.43 23.56
CA SER A 251 14.58 -13.80 22.68
C SER A 251 14.07 -12.54 21.98
N GLN A 252 15.01 -11.68 21.57
CA GLN A 252 14.72 -10.50 20.77
C GLN A 252 14.11 -10.88 19.40
N GLN A 253 14.56 -11.98 18.78
CA GLN A 253 13.96 -12.49 17.52
C GLN A 253 12.48 -12.88 17.70
N ALA A 254 12.10 -13.48 18.83
CA ALA A 254 10.70 -13.80 19.11
C ALA A 254 9.83 -12.53 19.24
N ARG A 255 10.37 -11.47 19.85
CA ARG A 255 9.71 -10.16 19.91
C ARG A 255 9.59 -9.49 18.53
N ASP A 256 10.63 -9.62 17.70
CA ASP A 256 10.61 -9.11 16.32
C ASP A 256 9.55 -9.81 15.47
N ILE A 257 9.41 -11.13 15.62
CA ILE A 257 8.35 -11.92 14.97
C ILE A 257 6.97 -11.43 15.43
N GLU A 258 6.77 -11.14 16.71
CA GLU A 258 5.48 -10.65 17.22
C GLU A 258 5.15 -9.24 16.70
N ARG A 259 6.14 -8.35 16.63
CA ARG A 259 5.99 -7.02 16.01
C ARG A 259 5.66 -7.16 14.51
N PHE A 260 6.31 -8.10 13.83
CA PHE A 260 6.04 -8.40 12.42
C PHE A 260 4.67 -9.05 12.22
N ARG A 261 4.20 -9.94 13.11
CA ARG A 261 2.84 -10.50 13.12
C ARG A 261 1.79 -9.41 13.17
N TRP A 262 1.96 -8.45 14.09
CA TRP A 262 1.08 -7.29 14.20
C TRP A 262 1.06 -6.46 12.91
N PHE A 263 2.24 -6.14 12.35
CA PHE A 263 2.35 -5.39 11.09
C PHE A 263 1.71 -6.14 9.91
N SER A 264 1.91 -7.45 9.85
CA SER A 264 1.36 -8.36 8.85
C SER A 264 -0.12 -8.67 9.06
N GLN A 265 -0.74 -8.18 10.14
CA GLN A 265 -2.11 -8.47 10.52
C GLN A 265 -2.39 -9.99 10.52
N ASP A 266 -1.48 -10.78 11.09
CA ASP A 266 -1.53 -12.25 11.18
C ASP A 266 -1.34 -13.02 9.87
N TYR A 267 -1.09 -12.36 8.73
CA TYR A 267 -0.82 -13.05 7.45
C TYR A 267 0.64 -13.52 7.34
N LEU A 268 1.06 -14.33 8.31
CA LEU A 268 2.40 -14.90 8.35
C LEU A 268 2.44 -16.30 7.72
N GLY A 269 3.49 -16.55 6.94
CA GLY A 269 3.89 -17.87 6.46
C GLY A 269 5.35 -18.15 6.78
N TYR A 270 5.79 -19.40 6.61
CA TYR A 270 7.18 -19.80 6.85
C TYR A 270 7.80 -20.43 5.60
N ASN A 271 9.02 -20.01 5.26
CA ASN A 271 9.86 -20.70 4.28
C ASN A 271 11.02 -21.40 5.02
N GLU A 272 10.94 -22.73 5.06
CA GLU A 272 11.90 -23.60 5.75
C GLU A 272 13.31 -23.57 5.14
N GLU A 273 13.45 -23.29 3.83
CA GLU A 273 14.76 -23.34 3.17
C GLU A 273 15.72 -22.25 3.65
N ASN A 274 15.18 -21.13 4.15
CA ASN A 274 15.95 -19.95 4.53
C ASN A 274 15.61 -19.44 5.94
N ASP A 275 14.91 -20.24 6.73
CA ASP A 275 14.40 -19.86 8.07
C ASP A 275 13.68 -18.49 8.06
N LEU A 276 12.81 -18.29 7.07
CA LEU A 276 12.23 -16.99 6.75
C LEU A 276 10.75 -16.94 7.17
N VAL A 277 10.43 -16.05 8.11
CA VAL A 277 9.05 -15.67 8.44
C VAL A 277 8.59 -14.58 7.47
N THR A 278 7.47 -14.80 6.79
CA THR A 278 7.08 -14.04 5.58
C THR A 278 5.72 -13.37 5.72
N ASP A 279 5.53 -12.22 5.06
CA ASP A 279 4.21 -11.61 4.89
C ASP A 279 3.60 -12.09 3.57
N ILE A 280 2.68 -13.05 3.64
CA ILE A 280 2.12 -13.68 2.44
C ILE A 280 1.23 -12.74 1.62
N ARG A 281 0.88 -11.56 2.18
CA ARG A 281 0.06 -10.58 1.50
C ARG A 281 0.79 -9.91 0.34
N TYR A 282 2.13 -10.01 0.24
CA TYR A 282 2.90 -9.34 -0.80
C TYR A 282 3.76 -10.32 -1.56
N SER A 283 3.44 -10.44 -2.85
CA SER A 283 4.20 -11.18 -3.84
C SER A 283 4.22 -10.39 -5.13
N MET A 284 5.28 -10.53 -5.92
CA MET A 284 5.36 -9.88 -7.23
C MET A 284 4.33 -10.45 -8.22
N ILE A 285 3.99 -11.73 -8.07
CA ILE A 285 3.01 -12.44 -8.89
C ILE A 285 1.78 -12.77 -8.04
N PRO A 286 0.56 -12.42 -8.49
CA PRO A 286 -0.64 -12.46 -7.64
C PRO A 286 -1.10 -13.87 -7.24
N ASN A 287 -0.79 -14.92 -8.01
CA ASN A 287 -1.11 -16.31 -7.65
C ASN A 287 0.01 -17.03 -6.88
N GLN A 288 1.07 -16.33 -6.45
CA GLN A 288 2.20 -16.95 -5.76
C GLN A 288 2.32 -16.54 -4.30
N ILE A 289 2.92 -17.41 -3.47
CA ILE A 289 3.29 -17.11 -2.08
C ILE A 289 4.71 -16.56 -1.94
N ALA A 290 5.48 -16.51 -3.02
CA ALA A 290 6.85 -15.97 -3.02
C ALA A 290 6.87 -14.54 -2.44
N PRO A 291 7.47 -14.35 -1.25
CA PRO A 291 7.32 -13.11 -0.49
C PRO A 291 8.17 -11.99 -1.08
N MET A 292 7.70 -10.76 -0.95
CA MET A 292 8.52 -9.56 -1.23
C MET A 292 9.43 -9.18 -0.06
N TRP A 293 9.10 -9.65 1.15
CA TRP A 293 9.87 -9.38 2.36
C TRP A 293 9.55 -10.36 3.48
N GLY A 294 10.43 -10.39 4.48
CA GLY A 294 10.28 -11.20 5.68
C GLY A 294 11.42 -11.02 6.67
N LEU A 295 11.39 -11.81 7.74
CA LEU A 295 12.41 -11.89 8.77
C LEU A 295 13.15 -13.21 8.69
N VAL A 296 14.45 -13.15 8.44
CA VAL A 296 15.34 -14.31 8.54
C VAL A 296 15.69 -14.52 10.00
N ILE A 297 15.39 -15.72 10.49
CA ILE A 297 15.63 -16.15 11.86
C ILE A 297 16.93 -16.94 11.89
N ASP A 298 17.82 -16.58 12.82
CA ASP A 298 19.11 -17.24 12.95
C ASP A 298 19.29 -17.77 14.37
N ILE A 299 19.15 -19.09 14.53
CA ILE A 299 19.26 -19.78 15.82
C ILE A 299 20.68 -19.73 16.42
N LYS A 300 21.70 -19.33 15.64
CA LYS A 300 23.08 -19.21 16.12
C LYS A 300 23.35 -17.87 16.79
N ARG A 301 22.47 -16.88 16.61
CA ARG A 301 22.59 -15.58 17.25
C ARG A 301 22.30 -15.66 18.74
N SER A 302 22.85 -14.70 19.47
CA SER A 302 22.58 -14.51 20.89
C SER A 302 21.12 -14.12 21.14
N ILE A 303 20.67 -14.30 22.38
CA ILE A 303 19.27 -14.08 22.77
C ILE A 303 18.80 -12.63 22.59
N ASP A 304 19.72 -11.67 22.65
CA ASP A 304 19.45 -10.23 22.56
C ASP A 304 19.57 -9.68 21.13
N GLU A 305 19.97 -10.51 20.16
CA GLU A 305 20.15 -10.07 18.77
C GLU A 305 18.84 -10.10 17.97
N HIS A 306 18.63 -9.07 17.15
CA HIS A 306 17.48 -8.95 16.27
C HIS A 306 17.52 -9.96 15.10
N ALA A 307 16.33 -10.26 14.58
CA ALA A 307 16.17 -10.99 13.31
C ALA A 307 16.71 -10.15 12.14
N SER A 308 17.01 -10.75 10.98
CA SER A 308 17.47 -9.97 9.82
C SER A 308 16.33 -9.64 8.87
N TRP A 309 16.21 -8.38 8.47
CA TRP A 309 15.27 -7.99 7.42
C TRP A 309 15.71 -8.52 6.06
N TRP A 310 14.80 -9.19 5.36
CA TRP A 310 15.01 -9.68 4.00
C TRP A 310 13.97 -9.09 3.06
N THR A 311 14.38 -8.75 1.83
CA THR A 311 13.48 -8.30 0.77
C THR A 311 13.90 -8.82 -0.60
N SER A 312 12.92 -9.09 -1.45
CA SER A 312 13.10 -9.41 -2.86
C SER A 312 12.06 -8.67 -3.68
N GLN A 313 12.52 -7.93 -4.70
CA GLN A 313 11.66 -7.12 -5.56
C GLN A 313 11.92 -7.36 -7.05
N SER A 314 12.71 -8.39 -7.38
CA SER A 314 13.04 -8.71 -8.77
C SER A 314 11.99 -9.64 -9.38
N LEU A 315 11.49 -9.26 -10.56
CA LEU A 315 10.76 -10.15 -11.45
C LEU A 315 11.71 -10.64 -12.54
N ASP A 316 11.79 -11.95 -12.72
CA ASP A 316 12.45 -12.51 -13.91
C ASP A 316 11.53 -12.44 -15.16
N GLN A 317 12.08 -12.79 -16.32
CA GLN A 317 11.33 -12.74 -17.58
C GLN A 317 10.16 -13.73 -17.61
N SER A 318 10.29 -14.91 -16.99
CA SER A 318 9.23 -15.91 -16.90
C SER A 318 8.06 -15.42 -16.04
N GLN A 319 8.35 -14.84 -14.88
CA GLN A 319 7.35 -14.26 -13.97
C GLN A 319 6.64 -13.08 -14.63
N LEU A 320 7.36 -12.20 -15.31
CA LEU A 320 6.74 -11.10 -16.07
C LEU A 320 5.83 -11.63 -17.20
N LYS A 321 6.22 -12.71 -17.87
CA LYS A 321 5.40 -13.37 -18.89
C LYS A 321 4.12 -13.94 -18.28
N LEU A 322 4.24 -14.69 -17.18
CA LEU A 322 3.11 -15.26 -16.44
C LEU A 322 2.15 -14.16 -15.97
N PHE A 323 2.66 -13.06 -15.42
CA PHE A 323 1.84 -11.90 -15.04
C PHE A 323 1.00 -11.37 -16.21
N LYS A 324 1.60 -11.24 -17.40
CA LYS A 324 0.91 -10.77 -18.60
C LYS A 324 -0.12 -11.77 -19.11
N GLU A 325 0.19 -13.07 -19.09
CA GLU A 325 -0.74 -14.13 -19.47
C GLU A 325 -1.97 -14.14 -18.55
N MET A 326 -1.78 -14.01 -17.23
CA MET A 326 -2.89 -13.87 -16.27
C MET A 326 -3.70 -12.60 -16.49
N LEU A 327 -3.05 -11.46 -16.77
CA LEU A 327 -3.74 -10.19 -17.04
C LEU A 327 -4.60 -10.26 -18.32
N ARG A 328 -4.18 -11.05 -19.31
CA ARG A 328 -4.95 -11.33 -20.53
C ARG A 328 -6.03 -12.40 -20.32
N GLY A 329 -5.91 -13.21 -19.27
CA GLY A 329 -6.78 -14.35 -18.98
C GLY A 329 -6.39 -15.61 -19.73
N GLU A 330 -5.20 -15.66 -20.33
CA GLU A 330 -4.69 -16.82 -21.09
C GLU A 330 -4.26 -17.98 -20.17
N ALA A 331 -3.88 -17.67 -18.93
CA ALA A 331 -3.45 -18.63 -17.92
C ALA A 331 -4.55 -18.97 -16.89
N CYS A 332 -5.77 -18.45 -17.06
CA CYS A 332 -6.85 -18.59 -16.07
C CYS A 332 -7.99 -19.48 -16.59
N GLU A 333 -8.65 -20.16 -15.66
CA GLU A 333 -9.85 -20.96 -15.87
C GLU A 333 -11.13 -20.12 -15.67
N VAL A 334 -12.21 -20.56 -16.29
CA VAL A 334 -13.55 -19.96 -16.14
C VAL A 334 -14.26 -20.61 -14.95
N PHE A 335 -15.07 -19.83 -14.23
CA PHE A 335 -15.90 -20.29 -13.11
C PHE A 335 -17.02 -21.24 -13.50
#